data_AF-A0A848WJ59-F1
#
_entry.id   AF-A0A848WJ59-F1
#
_cell.length_a   1.000
_cell.length_b   1.000
_cell.length_c   1.000
_cell.angle_alpha   90.00
_cell.angle_beta   90.00
_cell.angle_gamma   90.00
#
_symmetry.space_group_name_H-M   'P 1'
#
loop_
_entity.id
_entity.type
_entity.pdbx_description
1 polymer ?
#
loop_
_entity_poly.entity_id
_entity_poly.type
_entity_poly.pdbx_seq_one_letter_code
_entity_poly.pdbx_strand_id
1 'polypeptide(L)'
;MRSDVTYPELLSLVPRKPEWRVNWQAIWPLFPEFAALDSCPQDPVHHAEGDAGTHTRMVVEALVAHHDWRALRQPAREMLFWAACFHDIGKPATTRHEDDGRITSKGHSRLGANMTRAILREIGVPFDWREDICGIVEKHQLPFWLIERPLPERLAVQTSLVCRPDLLCLHAEADALGRICADQQAVLENVALARLTFLEAGCPCYAYPFENDESRLAFLESDARAADYTAFEDFRCDVTVMSGLPGAGKDTWIAGNCPALPVVSLDAVREALSVKPTDNQGTVIQAAYEAAREHLRAERDFVWNATNVTAQTRGKILRLLRDYGARIHIVYIEVPPKQLRKQNAARPDAVPDAVLDKLERKLEPPRLLECHEITYVLGDN
;
A
#
# COMPACT_ATOMS: atom_id res chain seq x y z
N MET A 1 -13.79 -6.03 21.47
CA MET A 1 -13.24 -4.70 21.83
C MET A 1 -11.90 -4.63 21.15
N ARG A 2 -11.67 -3.70 20.21
CA ARG A 2 -10.30 -3.40 19.79
C ARG A 2 -9.61 -2.82 21.02
N SER A 3 -8.44 -3.36 21.34
CA SER A 3 -7.58 -2.94 22.44
C SER A 3 -7.30 -1.44 22.32
N ASP A 4 -7.19 -0.72 23.45
CA ASP A 4 -6.86 0.71 23.52
C ASP A 4 -5.39 1.00 23.14
N VAL A 5 -4.88 0.28 22.14
CA VAL A 5 -3.48 0.34 21.71
C VAL A 5 -3.22 1.67 21.03
N THR A 6 -2.10 2.29 21.38
CA THR A 6 -1.67 3.58 20.84
C THR A 6 -0.34 3.46 20.10
N TYR A 7 -0.04 4.40 19.20
CA TYR A 7 1.25 4.44 18.51
C TYR A 7 2.47 4.48 19.48
N PRO A 8 2.48 5.30 20.55
CA PRO A 8 3.55 5.25 21.56
C PRO A 8 3.71 3.89 22.24
N GLU A 9 2.61 3.18 22.49
CA GLU A 9 2.66 1.83 23.05
C GLU A 9 3.33 0.85 22.09
N LEU A 10 3.02 0.90 20.79
CA LEU A 10 3.72 0.09 19.78
C LEU A 10 5.24 0.33 19.79
N LEU A 11 5.68 1.59 19.91
CA LEU A 11 7.10 1.95 19.95
C LEU A 11 7.80 1.50 21.25
N SER A 12 7.04 1.41 22.34
CA SER A 12 7.54 0.96 23.65
C SER A 12 7.82 -0.54 23.70
N LEU A 13 7.13 -1.31 22.85
CA LEU A 13 7.24 -2.77 22.79
C LEU A 13 8.38 -3.25 21.88
N VAL A 14 9.00 -2.36 21.11
CA VAL A 14 10.15 -2.70 20.27
C VAL A 14 11.36 -2.98 21.16
N PRO A 15 12.05 -4.13 21.01
CA PRO A 15 13.23 -4.47 21.82
C PRO A 15 14.34 -3.42 21.74
N ARG A 16 15.00 -3.14 22.88
CA ARG A 16 16.08 -2.14 22.99
C ARG A 16 17.32 -2.71 23.67
N LYS A 17 18.45 -2.00 23.53
CA LYS A 17 19.66 -2.27 24.31
C LYS A 17 19.36 -2.16 25.82
N PRO A 18 20.01 -2.97 26.67
CA PRO A 18 20.98 -4.02 26.31
C PRO A 18 20.34 -5.39 26.00
N GLU A 19 19.05 -5.56 26.31
CA GLU A 19 18.42 -6.89 26.43
C GLU A 19 17.99 -7.49 25.10
N TRP A 20 17.56 -6.67 24.13
CA TRP A 20 17.08 -7.12 22.81
C TRP A 20 16.08 -8.29 22.89
N ARG A 21 15.18 -8.24 23.88
CA ARG A 21 14.21 -9.31 24.13
C ARG A 21 12.82 -8.91 23.65
N VAL A 22 12.16 -9.81 22.93
CA VAL A 22 10.76 -9.63 22.50
C VAL A 22 9.82 -10.00 23.64
N ASN A 23 8.85 -9.13 23.95
CA ASN A 23 7.81 -9.42 24.93
C ASN A 23 6.55 -9.96 24.24
N TRP A 24 6.56 -11.25 23.90
CA TRP A 24 5.44 -11.91 23.22
C TRP A 24 4.13 -11.86 24.01
N GLN A 25 4.19 -11.87 25.34
CA GLN A 25 3.00 -11.77 26.19
C GLN A 25 2.31 -10.40 26.08
N ALA A 26 3.09 -9.35 25.83
CA ALA A 26 2.55 -8.01 25.60
C ALA A 26 2.13 -7.79 24.13
N ILE A 27 2.91 -8.30 23.17
CA ILE A 27 2.70 -8.02 21.73
C ILE A 27 1.57 -8.85 21.13
N TRP A 28 1.57 -10.17 21.36
CA TRP A 28 0.69 -11.08 20.64
C TRP A 28 -0.81 -10.84 20.92
N PRO A 29 -1.23 -10.52 22.16
CA PRO A 29 -2.63 -10.23 22.46
C PRO A 29 -3.16 -8.88 21.95
N LEU A 30 -2.30 -7.99 21.43
CA LEU A 30 -2.73 -6.66 20.98
C LEU A 30 -3.76 -6.73 19.87
N PHE A 31 -3.59 -7.68 18.93
CA PHE A 31 -4.43 -7.81 17.76
C PHE A 31 -4.99 -9.24 17.67
N PRO A 32 -6.33 -9.42 17.59
CA PRO A 32 -6.92 -10.74 17.40
C PRO A 32 -6.46 -11.41 16.10
N GLU A 33 -6.05 -10.63 15.11
CA GLU A 33 -5.46 -11.12 13.86
C GLU A 33 -4.15 -11.89 14.08
N PHE A 34 -3.36 -11.57 15.11
CA PHE A 34 -2.16 -12.35 15.46
C PHE A 34 -2.53 -13.71 16.05
N ALA A 35 -3.54 -13.78 16.91
CA ALA A 35 -4.03 -15.05 17.43
C ALA A 35 -4.57 -15.98 16.32
N ALA A 36 -5.12 -15.42 15.23
CA ALA A 36 -5.56 -16.22 14.09
C ALA A 36 -4.41 -16.94 13.38
N LEU A 37 -3.19 -16.40 13.42
CA LEU A 37 -2.00 -17.01 12.83
C LEU A 37 -1.60 -18.33 13.52
N ASP A 38 -1.82 -18.44 14.84
CA ASP A 38 -1.51 -19.65 15.62
C ASP A 38 -2.33 -20.88 15.18
N SER A 39 -3.42 -20.66 14.45
CA SER A 39 -4.29 -21.71 13.91
C SER A 39 -4.20 -21.86 12.39
N CYS A 40 -3.37 -21.05 11.72
CA CYS A 40 -3.22 -21.08 10.28
C CYS A 40 -2.10 -22.06 9.89
N PRO A 41 -2.43 -23.24 9.34
CA PRO A 41 -1.41 -24.21 8.95
C PRO A 41 -0.56 -23.68 7.80
N GLN A 42 0.70 -24.10 7.77
CA GLN A 42 1.62 -23.85 6.67
C GLN A 42 2.03 -25.15 5.99
N ASP A 43 2.60 -25.03 4.79
CA ASP A 43 3.09 -26.17 4.05
C ASP A 43 4.29 -26.83 4.77
N PRO A 44 4.23 -28.12 5.14
CA PRO A 44 5.25 -28.75 5.97
C PRO A 44 6.62 -28.92 5.29
N VAL A 45 6.71 -28.75 3.97
CA VAL A 45 8.00 -28.79 3.25
C VAL A 45 8.71 -27.45 3.33
N HIS A 46 7.97 -26.35 3.21
CA HIS A 46 8.54 -25.01 3.29
C HIS A 46 8.52 -24.42 4.70
N HIS A 47 7.67 -24.95 5.58
CA HIS A 47 7.43 -24.45 6.93
C HIS A 47 7.21 -25.62 7.90
N ALA A 48 8.29 -26.37 8.18
CA ALA A 48 8.23 -27.50 9.12
C ALA A 48 7.97 -27.06 10.57
N GLU A 49 8.05 -25.77 10.88
CA GLU A 49 7.64 -25.16 12.15
C GLU A 49 6.12 -25.23 12.41
N GLY A 50 5.31 -25.51 11.39
CA GLY A 50 3.89 -25.83 11.53
C GLY A 50 2.95 -24.69 11.12
N ASP A 51 2.77 -23.69 12.00
CA ASP A 51 1.76 -22.64 11.82
C ASP A 51 2.35 -21.23 11.57
N ALA A 52 1.53 -20.34 11.02
CA ALA A 52 1.96 -18.98 10.68
C ALA A 52 2.31 -18.12 11.90
N GLY A 53 1.74 -18.40 13.07
CA GLY A 53 2.06 -17.70 14.31
C GLY A 53 3.44 -18.07 14.82
N THR A 54 3.75 -19.36 14.87
CA THR A 54 5.08 -19.89 15.19
C THR A 54 6.13 -19.32 14.23
N HIS A 55 5.87 -19.38 12.92
CA HIS A 55 6.74 -18.78 11.90
C HIS A 55 7.00 -17.30 12.16
N THR A 56 5.94 -16.49 12.31
CA THR A 56 6.08 -15.03 12.53
C THR A 56 6.95 -14.71 13.75
N ARG A 57 6.81 -15.47 14.85
CA ARG A 57 7.67 -15.29 16.03
C ARG A 57 9.13 -15.62 15.74
N MET A 58 9.40 -16.71 15.01
CA MET A 58 10.76 -17.08 14.61
C MET A 58 11.40 -16.01 13.71
N VAL A 59 10.66 -15.45 12.75
CA VAL A 59 11.12 -14.34 11.88
C VAL A 59 11.49 -13.10 12.71
N VAL A 60 10.65 -12.70 13.65
CA VAL A 60 10.91 -11.53 14.49
C VAL A 60 12.09 -11.76 15.43
N GLU A 61 12.25 -12.95 16.01
CA GLU A 61 13.43 -13.29 16.83
C GLU A 61 14.71 -13.26 15.99
N ALA A 62 14.68 -13.80 14.76
CA ALA A 62 15.81 -13.73 13.83
C ALA A 62 16.15 -12.27 13.48
N LEU A 63 15.15 -11.43 13.21
CA LEU A 63 15.34 -10.00 12.94
C LEU A 63 15.97 -9.28 14.13
N VAL A 64 15.47 -9.51 15.35
CA VAL A 64 15.96 -8.87 16.58
C VAL A 64 17.37 -9.34 16.94
N ALA A 65 17.75 -10.57 16.57
CA ALA A 65 19.11 -11.08 16.68
C ALA A 65 20.07 -10.47 15.64
N HIS A 66 19.54 -10.01 14.49
CA HIS A 66 20.34 -9.54 13.36
C HIS A 66 21.14 -8.26 13.69
N HIS A 67 22.43 -8.29 13.37
CA HIS A 67 23.34 -7.15 13.60
C HIS A 67 22.84 -5.88 12.91
N ASP A 68 22.48 -5.97 11.63
CA ASP A 68 22.10 -4.79 10.84
C ASP A 68 20.80 -4.17 11.34
N TRP A 69 19.82 -4.96 11.77
CA TRP A 69 18.60 -4.43 12.39
C TRP A 69 18.92 -3.68 13.69
N ARG A 70 19.81 -4.23 14.54
CA ARG A 70 20.26 -3.54 15.77
C ARG A 70 20.99 -2.22 15.49
N ALA A 71 21.66 -2.14 14.34
CA ALA A 71 22.38 -0.96 13.87
C ALA A 71 21.47 0.11 13.23
N LEU A 72 20.25 -0.25 12.81
CA LEU A 72 19.28 0.71 12.27
C LEU A 72 18.98 1.84 13.26
N ARG A 73 18.87 3.05 12.72
CA ARG A 73 18.40 4.23 13.46
C ARG A 73 16.87 4.23 13.54
N GLN A 74 16.36 4.92 14.56
CA GLN A 74 14.93 5.23 14.61
C GLN A 74 14.59 6.24 13.50
N PRO A 75 13.40 6.16 12.89
CA PRO A 75 12.31 5.22 13.17
C PRO A 75 12.36 3.89 12.39
N ALA A 76 13.38 3.68 11.54
CA ALA A 76 13.44 2.53 10.63
C ALA A 76 13.50 1.18 11.36
N ARG A 77 14.19 1.11 12.50
CA ARG A 77 14.28 -0.11 13.31
C ARG A 77 12.92 -0.55 13.84
N GLU A 78 12.19 0.40 14.44
CA GLU A 78 10.85 0.18 15.00
C GLU A 78 9.85 -0.14 13.89
N MET A 79 9.95 0.53 12.74
CA MET A 79 9.13 0.25 11.56
C MET A 79 9.32 -1.20 11.08
N LEU A 80 10.56 -1.63 10.86
CA LEU A 80 10.86 -2.95 10.32
C LEU A 80 10.46 -4.08 11.27
N PHE A 81 10.57 -3.84 12.59
CA PHE A 81 10.08 -4.77 13.60
C PHE A 81 8.58 -5.03 13.46
N TRP A 82 7.78 -3.98 13.34
CA TRP A 82 6.34 -4.13 13.16
C TRP A 82 5.98 -4.69 11.78
N ALA A 83 6.73 -4.35 10.73
CA ALA A 83 6.58 -5.00 9.43
C ALA A 83 6.75 -6.53 9.52
N ALA A 84 7.75 -7.01 10.26
CA ALA A 84 7.95 -8.45 10.50
C ALA A 84 6.79 -9.09 11.29
N CYS A 85 6.25 -8.42 12.31
CA CYS A 85 5.06 -8.90 13.02
C CYS A 85 3.83 -9.02 12.11
N PHE A 86 3.72 -8.17 11.08
CA PHE A 86 2.55 -8.09 10.20
C PHE A 86 2.68 -8.84 8.86
N HIS A 87 3.88 -9.27 8.45
CA HIS A 87 4.14 -9.71 7.07
C HIS A 87 3.19 -10.79 6.55
N ASP A 88 2.80 -11.70 7.44
CA ASP A 88 1.95 -12.86 7.14
C ASP A 88 0.50 -12.74 7.66
N ILE A 89 0.09 -11.57 8.18
CA ILE A 89 -1.24 -11.37 8.78
C ILE A 89 -2.41 -11.73 7.85
N GLY A 90 -2.19 -11.72 6.54
CA GLY A 90 -3.19 -12.07 5.53
C GLY A 90 -3.37 -13.57 5.27
N LYS A 91 -2.47 -14.44 5.77
CA LYS A 91 -2.51 -15.89 5.51
C LYS A 91 -3.82 -16.54 5.97
N PRO A 92 -4.33 -16.33 7.20
CA PRO A 92 -5.55 -16.99 7.67
C PRO A 92 -6.77 -16.82 6.75
N ALA A 93 -6.87 -15.67 6.06
CA ALA A 93 -7.97 -15.36 5.17
C ALA A 93 -7.77 -15.86 3.71
N THR A 94 -6.59 -16.37 3.36
CA THR A 94 -6.21 -16.76 2.00
C THR A 94 -5.67 -18.17 1.88
N THR A 95 -5.37 -18.84 2.99
CA THR A 95 -4.86 -20.21 3.03
C THR A 95 -5.89 -21.21 2.50
N ARG A 96 -5.42 -22.11 1.63
CA ARG A 96 -6.20 -23.21 1.04
C ARG A 96 -5.36 -24.49 1.05
N HIS A 97 -6.05 -25.62 1.23
CA HIS A 97 -5.49 -26.95 0.97
C HIS A 97 -5.72 -27.27 -0.51
N GLU A 98 -4.65 -27.54 -1.22
CA GLU A 98 -4.69 -27.92 -2.64
C GLU A 98 -4.87 -29.46 -2.77
N ASP A 99 -5.30 -29.91 -3.95
CA ASP A 99 -5.61 -31.33 -4.22
C ASP A 99 -4.39 -32.26 -4.11
N ASP A 100 -3.18 -31.71 -4.29
CA ASP A 100 -1.90 -32.42 -4.18
C ASP A 100 -1.37 -32.51 -2.73
N GLY A 101 -2.16 -32.04 -1.76
CA GLY A 101 -1.81 -32.02 -0.34
C GLY A 101 -0.94 -30.84 0.08
N ARG A 102 -0.61 -29.91 -0.84
CA ARG A 102 0.12 -28.68 -0.53
C ARG A 102 -0.80 -27.65 0.12
N ILE A 103 -0.19 -26.70 0.83
CA ILE A 103 -0.91 -25.57 1.43
C ILE A 103 -0.43 -24.29 0.77
N THR A 104 -1.36 -23.47 0.27
CA THR A 104 -1.02 -22.19 -0.38
C THR A 104 -1.83 -21.04 0.21
N SER A 105 -1.21 -19.86 0.28
CA SER A 105 -1.85 -18.61 0.75
C SER A 105 -1.76 -17.54 -0.34
N LYS A 106 -2.26 -17.83 -1.53
CA LYS A 106 -2.14 -16.93 -2.70
C LYS A 106 -2.83 -15.59 -2.42
N GLY A 107 -2.08 -14.50 -2.56
CA GLY A 107 -2.58 -13.13 -2.35
C GLY A 107 -2.53 -12.62 -0.91
N HIS A 108 -1.97 -13.39 0.04
CA HIS A 108 -1.88 -12.98 1.45
C HIS A 108 -1.11 -11.68 1.63
N SER A 109 -0.06 -11.39 0.85
CA SER A 109 0.78 -10.20 1.05
C SER A 109 0.00 -8.91 0.78
N ARG A 110 -0.77 -8.86 -0.32
CA ARG A 110 -1.63 -7.70 -0.63
C ARG A 110 -2.79 -7.56 0.35
N LEU A 111 -3.44 -8.67 0.73
CA LEU A 111 -4.49 -8.62 1.73
C LEU A 111 -3.94 -8.20 3.10
N GLY A 112 -2.78 -8.73 3.49
CA GLY A 112 -2.07 -8.43 4.71
C GLY A 112 -1.74 -6.95 4.81
N ALA A 113 -1.19 -6.35 3.76
CA ALA A 113 -0.94 -4.91 3.71
C ALA A 113 -2.21 -4.07 3.94
N ASN A 114 -3.35 -4.48 3.36
CA ASN A 114 -4.63 -3.79 3.57
C ASN A 114 -5.17 -3.97 5.01
N MET A 115 -5.00 -5.16 5.59
CA MET A 115 -5.36 -5.43 7.00
C MET A 115 -4.50 -4.60 7.94
N THR A 116 -3.18 -4.61 7.76
CA THR A 116 -2.22 -3.81 8.51
C THR A 116 -2.54 -2.33 8.42
N ARG A 117 -2.82 -1.82 7.21
CA ARG A 117 -3.22 -0.41 7.01
C ARG A 117 -4.45 -0.05 7.84
N ALA A 118 -5.50 -0.88 7.78
CA ALA A 118 -6.73 -0.63 8.52
C ALA A 118 -6.50 -0.65 10.05
N ILE A 119 -5.70 -1.59 10.56
CA ILE A 119 -5.35 -1.69 11.99
C ILE A 119 -4.57 -0.45 12.44
N LEU A 120 -3.48 -0.13 11.76
CA LEU A 120 -2.59 0.97 12.15
C LEU A 120 -3.26 2.35 11.98
N ARG A 121 -4.16 2.50 10.98
CA ARG A 121 -4.99 3.70 10.84
C ARG A 121 -5.94 3.87 12.03
N GLU A 122 -6.57 2.80 12.49
CA GLU A 122 -7.48 2.85 13.65
C GLU A 122 -6.76 3.32 14.94
N ILE A 123 -5.49 2.93 15.08
CA ILE A 123 -4.61 3.24 16.22
C ILE A 123 -4.04 4.67 16.16
N GLY A 124 -4.17 5.36 15.02
CA GLY A 124 -3.61 6.71 14.83
C GLY A 124 -2.09 6.69 14.58
N VAL A 125 -1.57 5.63 13.97
CA VAL A 125 -0.17 5.56 13.55
C VAL A 125 0.07 6.58 12.42
N PRO A 126 1.20 7.33 12.42
CA PRO A 126 1.53 8.28 11.36
C PRO A 126 1.50 7.65 9.96
N PHE A 127 0.97 8.39 8.99
CA PHE A 127 0.73 7.92 7.62
C PHE A 127 1.97 7.31 6.97
N ASP A 128 3.09 8.03 6.95
CA ASP A 128 4.32 7.56 6.28
C ASP A 128 4.85 6.26 6.91
N TRP A 129 4.89 6.20 8.24
CA TRP A 129 5.35 5.02 8.97
C TRP A 129 4.43 3.80 8.74
N ARG A 130 3.11 4.04 8.66
CA ARG A 130 2.13 3.01 8.32
C ARG A 130 2.33 2.51 6.89
N GLU A 131 2.47 3.40 5.91
CA GLU A 131 2.61 2.99 4.52
C GLU A 131 3.95 2.34 4.23
N ASP A 132 5.03 2.72 4.93
CA ASP A 132 6.32 2.01 4.91
C ASP A 132 6.16 0.54 5.35
N ILE A 133 5.47 0.30 6.47
CA ILE A 133 5.14 -1.08 6.92
C ILE A 133 4.34 -1.81 5.86
N CYS A 134 3.28 -1.18 5.34
CA CYS A 134 2.42 -1.81 4.35
C CYS A 134 3.17 -2.14 3.05
N GLY A 135 4.13 -1.31 2.66
CA GLY A 135 5.01 -1.57 1.51
C GLY A 135 5.89 -2.80 1.71
N ILE A 136 6.48 -2.97 2.90
CA ILE A 136 7.24 -4.19 3.23
C ILE A 136 6.32 -5.41 3.28
N VAL A 137 5.19 -5.34 3.99
CA VAL A 137 4.22 -6.45 4.07
C VAL A 137 3.72 -6.88 2.69
N GLU A 138 3.45 -5.93 1.78
CA GLU A 138 3.01 -6.24 0.42
C GLU A 138 4.09 -6.93 -0.41
N LYS A 139 5.36 -6.54 -0.23
CA LYS A 139 6.49 -6.97 -1.07
C LYS A 139 7.40 -8.01 -0.43
N HIS A 140 7.13 -8.44 0.82
CA HIS A 140 8.07 -9.20 1.66
C HIS A 140 8.62 -10.46 0.99
N GLN A 141 7.82 -11.11 0.13
CA GLN A 141 8.21 -12.30 -0.59
C GLN A 141 9.12 -12.05 -1.79
N LEU A 142 9.11 -10.84 -2.37
CA LEU A 142 9.78 -10.53 -3.62
C LEU A 142 11.27 -10.94 -3.63
N PRO A 143 12.07 -10.65 -2.59
CA PRO A 143 13.50 -10.98 -2.61
C PRO A 143 13.78 -12.47 -2.79
N PHE A 144 12.86 -13.37 -2.41
CA PHE A 144 13.04 -14.81 -2.57
C PHE A 144 13.04 -15.27 -4.04
N TRP A 145 12.45 -14.49 -4.94
CA TRP A 145 12.26 -14.88 -6.34
C TRP A 145 12.66 -13.79 -7.35
N LEU A 146 13.14 -12.62 -6.89
CA LEU A 146 13.38 -11.46 -7.77
C LEU A 146 14.22 -11.83 -8.99
N ILE A 147 15.33 -12.53 -8.79
CA ILE A 147 16.29 -12.88 -9.85
C ILE A 147 15.71 -13.87 -10.89
N GLU A 148 14.71 -14.65 -10.50
CA GLU A 148 14.04 -15.63 -11.35
C GLU A 148 12.90 -14.99 -12.17
N ARG A 149 12.51 -13.74 -11.84
CA ARG A 149 11.46 -13.03 -12.57
C ARG A 149 11.97 -12.47 -13.88
N PRO A 150 11.11 -12.38 -14.91
CA PRO A 150 11.39 -11.58 -16.09
C PRO A 150 11.68 -10.13 -15.69
N LEU A 151 12.70 -9.53 -16.30
CA LEU A 151 13.11 -8.13 -16.09
C LEU A 151 13.35 -7.80 -14.59
N PRO A 152 14.27 -8.49 -13.91
CA PRO A 152 14.46 -8.37 -12.46
C PRO A 152 14.88 -6.96 -12.04
N GLU A 153 15.75 -6.29 -12.80
CA GLU A 153 16.15 -4.90 -12.58
C GLU A 153 14.95 -3.94 -12.65
N ARG A 154 14.05 -4.16 -13.61
CA ARG A 154 12.84 -3.35 -13.75
C ARG A 154 11.91 -3.54 -12.56
N LEU A 155 11.75 -4.78 -12.09
CA LEU A 155 10.96 -5.08 -10.90
C LEU A 155 11.61 -4.51 -9.63
N ALA A 156 12.95 -4.45 -9.57
CA ALA A 156 13.68 -3.78 -8.50
C ALA A 156 13.39 -2.27 -8.48
N VAL A 157 13.49 -1.60 -9.63
CA VAL A 157 13.12 -0.18 -9.78
C VAL A 157 11.67 0.07 -9.36
N GLN A 158 10.71 -0.73 -9.85
CA GLN A 158 9.30 -0.62 -9.46
C GLN A 158 9.08 -0.81 -7.96
N THR A 159 9.80 -1.75 -7.35
CA THR A 159 9.67 -2.03 -5.92
C THR A 159 10.28 -0.94 -5.06
N SER A 160 11.36 -0.30 -5.51
CA SER A 160 11.97 0.84 -4.81
C SER A 160 11.01 2.04 -4.67
N LEU A 161 10.01 2.16 -5.54
CA LEU A 161 8.94 3.17 -5.46
C LEU A 161 7.84 2.82 -4.45
N VAL A 162 7.88 1.60 -3.87
CA VAL A 162 6.88 1.10 -2.92
C VAL A 162 7.44 1.00 -1.51
N CYS A 163 8.67 0.50 -1.36
CA CYS A 163 9.33 0.38 -0.08
C CYS A 163 10.85 0.43 -0.25
N ARG A 164 11.55 0.72 0.86
CA ARG A 164 13.01 0.77 0.91
C ARG A 164 13.62 -0.62 0.67
N PRO A 165 14.44 -0.80 -0.38
CA PRO A 165 14.96 -2.12 -0.72
C PRO A 165 15.90 -2.74 0.31
N ASP A 166 16.72 -1.93 0.99
CA ASP A 166 17.61 -2.40 2.05
C ASP A 166 16.86 -3.02 3.22
N LEU A 167 15.74 -2.41 3.61
CA LEU A 167 14.85 -2.90 4.66
C LEU A 167 14.05 -4.11 4.19
N LEU A 168 13.59 -4.12 2.94
CA LEU A 168 12.89 -5.27 2.34
C LEU A 168 13.79 -6.53 2.32
N CYS A 169 15.03 -6.38 1.87
CA CYS A 169 16.00 -7.48 1.88
C CYS A 169 16.37 -7.92 3.30
N LEU A 170 16.52 -6.99 4.25
CA LEU A 170 16.78 -7.34 5.65
C LEU A 170 15.60 -8.09 6.29
N HIS A 171 14.36 -7.70 5.99
CA HIS A 171 13.18 -8.47 6.39
C HIS A 171 13.19 -9.87 5.79
N ALA A 172 13.38 -9.98 4.47
CA ALA A 172 13.38 -11.28 3.77
C ALA A 172 14.48 -12.21 4.28
N GLU A 173 15.65 -11.67 4.63
CA GLU A 173 16.73 -12.41 5.28
C GLU A 173 16.30 -12.96 6.65
N ALA A 174 15.65 -12.14 7.49
CA ALA A 174 15.09 -12.60 8.76
C ALA A 174 13.97 -13.63 8.59
N ASP A 175 13.12 -13.49 7.56
CA ASP A 175 12.06 -14.46 7.23
C ASP A 175 12.67 -15.82 6.83
N ALA A 176 13.69 -15.80 5.96
CA ALA A 176 14.42 -17.00 5.60
C ALA A 176 15.09 -17.67 6.82
N LEU A 177 15.73 -16.89 7.70
CA LEU A 177 16.35 -17.40 8.94
C LEU A 177 15.32 -17.92 9.95
N GLY A 178 14.11 -17.35 9.96
CA GLY A 178 12.99 -17.74 10.82
C GLY A 178 12.16 -18.92 10.30
N ARG A 179 12.67 -19.70 9.35
CA ARG A 179 11.99 -20.81 8.68
C ARG A 179 12.69 -22.13 8.93
N ILE A 180 11.94 -23.23 9.07
CA ILE A 180 12.50 -24.58 9.10
C ILE A 180 12.18 -25.28 7.76
N CYS A 181 13.16 -25.30 6.84
CA CYS A 181 13.02 -25.94 5.55
C CYS A 181 14.37 -26.46 5.02
N ALA A 182 14.33 -27.40 4.07
CA ALA A 182 15.55 -27.99 3.50
C ALA A 182 16.31 -27.03 2.56
N ASP A 183 15.62 -26.05 1.99
CA ASP A 183 16.11 -25.09 1.00
C ASP A 183 16.45 -23.71 1.57
N GLN A 184 16.54 -23.57 2.90
CA GLN A 184 16.80 -22.29 3.57
C GLN A 184 18.02 -21.55 3.01
N GLN A 185 19.12 -22.27 2.73
CA GLN A 185 20.35 -21.69 2.19
C GLN A 185 20.14 -21.12 0.78
N ALA A 186 19.36 -21.79 -0.07
CA ALA A 186 19.04 -21.30 -1.41
C ALA A 186 18.17 -20.03 -1.34
N VAL A 187 17.23 -19.96 -0.38
CA VAL A 187 16.43 -18.75 -0.15
C VAL A 187 17.32 -17.58 0.28
N LEU A 188 18.29 -17.80 1.18
CA LEU A 188 19.25 -16.77 1.59
C LEU A 188 20.13 -16.29 0.43
N GLU A 189 20.58 -17.19 -0.43
CA GLU A 189 21.32 -16.86 -1.65
C GLU A 189 20.48 -16.00 -2.60
N ASN A 190 19.20 -16.33 -2.80
CA ASN A 190 18.27 -15.52 -3.59
C ASN A 190 18.07 -14.11 -2.99
N VAL A 191 17.96 -13.98 -1.67
CA VAL A 191 17.87 -12.67 -1.00
C VAL A 191 19.16 -11.85 -1.20
N ALA A 192 20.33 -12.49 -1.13
CA ALA A 192 21.61 -11.83 -1.39
C ALA A 192 21.71 -11.36 -2.86
N LEU A 193 21.30 -12.20 -3.82
CA LEU A 193 21.21 -11.83 -5.24
C LEU A 193 20.23 -10.68 -5.46
N ALA A 194 19.06 -10.69 -4.80
CA ALA A 194 18.10 -9.60 -4.89
C ALA A 194 18.71 -8.28 -4.40
N ARG A 195 19.47 -8.30 -3.30
CA ARG A 195 20.19 -7.12 -2.78
C ARG A 195 21.19 -6.58 -3.82
N LEU A 196 21.90 -7.45 -4.53
CA LEU A 196 22.78 -7.06 -5.64
C LEU A 196 21.98 -6.47 -6.81
N THR A 197 20.84 -7.06 -7.17
CA THR A 197 19.97 -6.52 -8.23
C THR A 197 19.50 -5.10 -7.92
N PHE A 198 19.10 -4.80 -6.67
CA PHE A 198 18.75 -3.43 -6.28
C PHE A 198 19.94 -2.46 -6.35
N LEU A 199 21.14 -2.94 -6.00
CA LEU A 199 22.36 -2.14 -6.10
C LEU A 199 22.72 -1.83 -7.57
N GLU A 200 22.69 -2.84 -8.44
CA GLU A 200 22.98 -2.71 -9.87
C GLU A 200 21.94 -1.84 -10.58
N ALA A 201 20.67 -1.95 -10.19
CA ALA A 201 19.60 -1.08 -10.66
C ALA A 201 19.69 0.37 -10.13
N GLY A 202 20.65 0.69 -9.26
CA GLY A 202 20.86 2.05 -8.75
C GLY A 202 19.89 2.49 -7.63
N CYS A 203 19.20 1.54 -6.98
CA CYS A 203 18.22 1.80 -5.92
C CYS A 203 18.43 0.92 -4.66
N PRO A 204 19.63 0.89 -4.04
CA PRO A 204 19.92 -0.03 -2.94
C PRO A 204 19.17 0.27 -1.63
N CYS A 205 18.84 1.53 -1.36
CA CYS A 205 18.21 1.94 -0.09
C CYS A 205 17.24 3.13 -0.24
N TYR A 206 16.93 3.54 -1.47
CA TYR A 206 16.06 4.65 -1.81
C TYR A 206 15.30 4.34 -3.11
N ALA A 207 14.22 5.08 -3.35
CA ALA A 207 13.46 5.01 -4.59
C ALA A 207 14.34 5.43 -5.78
N TYR A 208 14.27 4.69 -6.90
CA TYR A 208 15.05 5.00 -8.09
C TYR A 208 14.82 6.46 -8.55
N PRO A 209 15.89 7.24 -8.76
CA PRO A 209 15.79 8.66 -9.09
C PRO A 209 15.58 8.86 -10.60
N PHE A 210 14.33 8.78 -11.05
CA PHE A 210 13.97 9.15 -12.42
C PHE A 210 14.28 10.64 -12.67
N GLU A 211 14.68 10.98 -13.89
CA GLU A 211 14.99 12.37 -14.29
C GLU A 211 13.79 13.31 -14.10
N ASN A 212 12.58 12.82 -14.41
CA ASN A 212 11.33 13.54 -14.17
C ASN A 212 10.16 12.56 -13.97
N ASP A 213 9.00 13.10 -13.59
CA ASP A 213 7.79 12.32 -13.31
C ASP A 213 7.25 11.59 -14.55
N GLU A 214 7.35 12.21 -15.73
CA GLU A 214 6.94 11.58 -16.99
C GLU A 214 7.84 10.38 -17.35
N SER A 215 9.15 10.48 -17.10
CA SER A 215 10.11 9.40 -17.31
C SER A 215 9.76 8.19 -16.44
N ARG A 216 9.38 8.44 -15.17
CA ARG A 216 8.88 7.41 -14.26
C ARG A 216 7.63 6.73 -14.83
N LEU A 217 6.61 7.48 -15.25
CA LEU A 217 5.39 6.87 -15.76
C LEU A 217 5.61 6.14 -17.10
N ALA A 218 6.36 6.74 -18.02
CA ALA A 218 6.71 6.12 -19.29
C ALA A 218 7.47 4.80 -19.08
N PHE A 219 8.38 4.76 -18.09
CA PHE A 219 8.99 3.52 -17.65
C PHE A 219 7.92 2.54 -17.17
N LEU A 220 7.03 2.89 -16.24
CA LEU A 220 6.02 1.99 -15.67
C LEU A 220 5.00 1.46 -16.69
N GLU A 221 4.69 2.22 -17.73
CA GLU A 221 3.68 1.88 -18.75
C GLU A 221 4.19 0.90 -19.82
N SER A 222 5.51 0.79 -20.02
CA SER A 222 6.08 -0.04 -21.08
C SER A 222 7.36 -0.77 -20.66
N ASP A 223 7.37 -2.10 -20.85
CA ASP A 223 8.54 -2.95 -20.58
C ASP A 223 9.72 -2.69 -21.53
N ALA A 224 9.48 -2.00 -22.65
CA ALA A 224 10.52 -1.60 -23.59
C ALA A 224 11.23 -0.30 -23.17
N ARG A 225 10.72 0.44 -22.18
CA ARG A 225 11.32 1.67 -21.70
C ARG A 225 12.33 1.37 -20.59
N ALA A 226 13.58 1.77 -20.85
CA ALA A 226 14.65 1.72 -19.86
C ALA A 226 14.45 2.77 -18.76
N ALA A 227 15.02 2.55 -17.58
CA ALA A 227 14.85 3.42 -16.42
C ALA A 227 15.60 4.77 -16.54
N ASP A 228 16.62 4.83 -17.40
CA ASP A 228 17.42 6.02 -17.72
C ASP A 228 16.87 6.82 -18.92
N TYR A 229 15.74 6.38 -19.49
CA TYR A 229 15.06 7.14 -20.55
C TYR A 229 14.49 8.45 -20.01
N THR A 230 14.96 9.57 -20.54
CA THR A 230 14.37 10.89 -20.30
C THR A 230 13.19 11.14 -21.23
N ALA A 231 11.99 11.13 -20.69
CA ALA A 231 10.80 11.52 -21.42
C ALA A 231 10.71 13.04 -21.56
N PHE A 232 10.25 13.50 -22.74
CA PHE A 232 9.92 14.89 -22.98
C PHE A 232 8.52 15.21 -22.42
N GLU A 233 8.41 16.29 -21.65
CA GLU A 233 7.16 16.73 -21.04
C GLU A 233 6.40 17.67 -21.99
N ASP A 234 5.38 17.14 -22.68
CA ASP A 234 4.49 17.88 -23.60
C ASP A 234 3.02 17.70 -23.18
N PHE A 235 2.70 18.15 -21.97
CA PHE A 235 1.36 17.99 -21.40
C PHE A 235 0.34 18.90 -22.07
N ARG A 236 -0.83 18.35 -22.37
CA ARG A 236 -1.94 19.08 -23.03
C ARG A 236 -2.80 19.85 -22.05
N CYS A 237 -2.92 19.36 -20.82
CA CYS A 237 -3.61 20.01 -19.72
C CYS A 237 -3.21 19.36 -18.38
N ASP A 238 -3.57 20.02 -17.29
CA ASP A 238 -3.39 19.55 -15.92
C ASP A 238 -4.72 19.05 -15.34
N VAL A 239 -4.71 17.83 -14.80
CA VAL A 239 -5.92 17.22 -14.22
C VAL A 239 -5.67 16.80 -12.78
N THR A 240 -6.42 17.40 -11.86
CA THR A 240 -6.41 17.05 -10.45
C THR A 240 -7.42 15.94 -10.19
N VAL A 241 -6.95 14.78 -9.72
CA VAL A 241 -7.79 13.62 -9.40
C VAL A 241 -7.92 13.51 -7.89
N MET A 242 -9.12 13.68 -7.36
CA MET A 242 -9.36 13.49 -5.93
C MET A 242 -9.44 12.01 -5.58
N SER A 243 -8.89 11.66 -4.41
CA SER A 243 -8.96 10.34 -3.81
C SER A 243 -9.19 10.47 -2.31
N GLY A 244 -10.15 9.72 -1.77
CA GLY A 244 -10.44 9.76 -0.34
C GLY A 244 -11.84 9.25 -0.01
N LEU A 245 -12.01 8.76 1.21
CA LEU A 245 -13.28 8.22 1.67
C LEU A 245 -14.41 9.27 1.62
N PRO A 246 -15.68 8.85 1.47
CA PRO A 246 -16.83 9.75 1.65
C PRO A 246 -16.75 10.47 2.99
N GLY A 247 -17.00 11.78 2.99
CA GLY A 247 -16.90 12.61 4.19
C GLY A 247 -15.50 13.10 4.56
N ALA A 248 -14.43 12.67 3.86
CA ALA A 248 -13.05 13.09 4.19
C ALA A 248 -12.75 14.59 3.91
N GLY A 249 -13.62 15.31 3.20
CA GLY A 249 -13.46 16.74 2.90
C GLY A 249 -12.95 17.08 1.50
N LYS A 250 -13.12 16.18 0.52
CA LYS A 250 -12.75 16.41 -0.90
C LYS A 250 -13.35 17.69 -1.47
N ASP A 251 -14.66 17.88 -1.33
CA ASP A 251 -15.36 19.05 -1.87
C ASP A 251 -14.88 20.35 -1.22
N THR A 252 -14.65 20.31 0.10
CA THR A 252 -14.08 21.44 0.86
C THR A 252 -12.69 21.80 0.35
N TRP A 253 -11.85 20.80 0.08
CA TRP A 253 -10.51 21.03 -0.45
C TRP A 253 -10.56 21.62 -1.86
N ILE A 254 -11.43 21.11 -2.74
CA ILE A 254 -11.62 21.63 -4.10
C ILE A 254 -12.06 23.10 -4.04
N ALA A 255 -13.05 23.44 -3.22
CA ALA A 255 -13.54 24.80 -3.10
C ALA A 255 -12.46 25.79 -2.60
N GLY A 256 -11.54 25.32 -1.75
CA GLY A 256 -10.45 26.14 -1.23
C GLY A 256 -9.25 26.29 -2.17
N ASN A 257 -8.94 25.26 -2.97
CA ASN A 257 -7.67 25.20 -3.73
C ASN A 257 -7.86 25.32 -5.25
N CYS A 258 -9.01 24.90 -5.77
CA CYS A 258 -9.31 24.87 -7.20
C CYS A 258 -10.64 25.58 -7.56
N PRO A 259 -10.98 26.75 -6.98
CA PRO A 259 -12.31 27.35 -7.13
C PRO A 259 -12.67 27.77 -8.57
N ALA A 260 -11.67 27.99 -9.42
CA ALA A 260 -11.86 28.42 -10.81
C ALA A 260 -11.92 27.26 -11.81
N LEU A 261 -11.57 26.03 -11.39
CA LEU A 261 -11.52 24.89 -12.29
C LEU A 261 -12.89 24.22 -12.42
N PRO A 262 -13.27 23.75 -13.62
CA PRO A 262 -14.44 22.91 -13.77
C PRO A 262 -14.24 21.58 -13.02
N VAL A 263 -15.31 21.08 -12.41
CA VAL A 263 -15.29 19.85 -11.60
C VAL A 263 -16.19 18.80 -12.22
N VAL A 264 -15.62 17.68 -12.62
CA VAL A 264 -16.34 16.48 -13.02
C VAL A 264 -16.53 15.60 -11.79
N SER A 265 -17.72 15.67 -11.17
CA SER A 265 -18.07 14.89 -9.97
C SER A 265 -19.07 13.78 -10.29
N LEU A 266 -18.74 12.54 -9.92
CA LEU A 266 -19.67 11.41 -10.08
C LEU A 266 -20.94 11.58 -9.25
N ASP A 267 -20.84 12.23 -8.10
CA ASP A 267 -22.00 12.48 -7.24
C ASP A 267 -22.92 13.55 -7.84
N ALA A 268 -22.35 14.62 -8.41
CA ALA A 268 -23.11 15.64 -9.13
C ALA A 268 -23.80 15.09 -10.39
N VAL A 269 -23.10 14.23 -11.15
CA VAL A 269 -23.69 13.54 -12.31
C VAL A 269 -24.83 12.60 -11.88
N ARG A 270 -24.67 11.91 -10.74
CA ARG A 270 -25.73 11.04 -10.19
C ARG A 270 -26.98 11.85 -9.82
N GLU A 271 -26.80 13.01 -9.19
CA GLU A 271 -27.89 13.92 -8.82
C GLU A 271 -28.59 14.48 -10.06
N ALA A 272 -27.83 14.98 -11.04
CA ALA A 272 -28.37 15.53 -12.28
C ALA A 272 -29.19 14.51 -13.09
N LEU A 273 -28.78 13.24 -13.08
CA LEU A 273 -29.50 12.15 -13.74
C LEU A 273 -30.63 11.54 -12.89
N SER A 274 -30.84 12.01 -11.65
CA SER A 274 -31.83 11.47 -10.70
C SER A 274 -31.72 9.95 -10.48
N VAL A 275 -30.51 9.40 -10.58
CA VAL A 275 -30.24 7.96 -10.41
C VAL A 275 -29.97 7.67 -8.95
N LYS A 276 -30.69 6.74 -8.32
CA LYS A 276 -30.39 6.40 -6.91
C LYS A 276 -29.04 5.67 -6.82
N PRO A 277 -28.33 5.74 -5.69
CA PRO A 277 -27.08 4.98 -5.49
C PRO A 277 -27.23 3.45 -5.69
N THR A 278 -28.45 2.93 -5.59
CA THR A 278 -28.80 1.52 -5.80
C THR A 278 -29.05 1.13 -7.25
N ASP A 279 -29.22 2.11 -8.14
CA ASP A 279 -29.62 1.90 -9.53
C ASP A 279 -28.39 1.70 -10.43
N ASN A 280 -28.61 1.44 -11.72
CA ASN A 280 -27.53 1.15 -12.69
C ASN A 280 -26.52 2.30 -12.78
N GLN A 281 -25.38 2.13 -12.12
CA GLN A 281 -24.30 3.12 -12.07
C GLN A 281 -23.54 3.28 -13.40
N GLY A 282 -23.80 2.41 -14.39
CA GLY A 282 -23.12 2.44 -15.69
C GLY A 282 -23.33 3.77 -16.44
N THR A 283 -24.56 4.27 -16.45
CA THR A 283 -24.91 5.53 -17.13
C THR A 283 -24.24 6.74 -16.48
N VAL A 284 -24.17 6.77 -15.13
CA VAL A 284 -23.50 7.84 -14.37
C VAL A 284 -22.00 7.86 -14.70
N ILE A 285 -21.36 6.68 -14.71
CA ILE A 285 -19.94 6.57 -15.06
C ILE A 285 -19.72 7.02 -16.50
N GLN A 286 -20.54 6.58 -17.45
CA GLN A 286 -20.40 6.98 -18.86
C GLN A 286 -20.53 8.50 -19.04
N ALA A 287 -21.53 9.13 -18.42
CA ALA A 287 -21.72 10.57 -18.48
C ALA A 287 -20.55 11.34 -17.86
N ALA A 288 -20.01 10.89 -16.72
CA ALA A 288 -18.82 11.50 -16.13
C ALA A 288 -17.58 11.38 -17.05
N TYR A 289 -17.38 10.21 -17.66
CA TYR A 289 -16.27 10.02 -18.62
C TYR A 289 -16.42 10.88 -19.87
N GLU A 290 -17.64 11.09 -20.36
CA GLU A 290 -17.86 11.98 -21.51
C GLU A 290 -17.60 13.44 -21.15
N ALA A 291 -18.06 13.91 -19.99
CA ALA A 291 -17.72 15.25 -19.49
C ALA A 291 -16.20 15.44 -19.36
N ALA A 292 -15.47 14.44 -18.85
CA ALA A 292 -14.01 14.50 -18.83
C ALA A 292 -13.41 14.58 -20.25
N ARG A 293 -13.92 13.80 -21.23
CA ARG A 293 -13.46 13.88 -22.62
C ARG A 293 -13.70 15.24 -23.25
N GLU A 294 -14.80 15.92 -22.94
CA GLU A 294 -15.06 17.27 -23.42
C GLU A 294 -13.97 18.24 -22.97
N HIS A 295 -13.55 18.16 -21.70
CA HIS A 295 -12.42 18.96 -21.19
C HIS A 295 -11.09 18.57 -21.82
N LEU A 296 -10.79 17.27 -21.93
CA LEU A 296 -9.54 16.78 -22.50
C LEU A 296 -9.39 17.14 -23.98
N ARG A 297 -10.44 17.01 -24.79
CA ARG A 297 -10.43 17.42 -26.21
C ARG A 297 -10.23 18.93 -26.38
N ALA A 298 -10.64 19.71 -25.38
CA ALA A 298 -10.48 21.15 -25.36
C ALA A 298 -9.16 21.59 -24.69
N GLU A 299 -8.27 20.65 -24.34
CA GLU A 299 -6.99 20.92 -23.66
C GLU A 299 -7.17 21.80 -22.41
N ARG A 300 -8.26 21.55 -21.66
CA ARG A 300 -8.66 22.36 -20.50
C ARG A 300 -8.41 21.63 -19.20
N ASP A 301 -7.78 22.33 -18.25
CA ASP A 301 -7.58 21.86 -16.89
C ASP A 301 -8.92 21.64 -16.17
N PHE A 302 -9.01 20.59 -15.37
CA PHE A 302 -10.21 20.26 -14.60
C PHE A 302 -9.92 19.36 -13.39
N VAL A 303 -10.90 19.27 -12.50
CA VAL A 303 -10.85 18.36 -11.35
C VAL A 303 -11.75 17.16 -11.60
N TRP A 304 -11.20 15.95 -11.44
CA TRP A 304 -11.98 14.71 -11.35
C TRP A 304 -12.25 14.36 -9.89
N ASN A 305 -13.51 14.49 -9.46
CA ASN A 305 -13.90 14.22 -8.08
C ASN A 305 -14.69 12.90 -7.96
N ALA A 306 -14.04 11.92 -7.33
CA ALA A 306 -14.64 10.64 -6.97
C ALA A 306 -14.01 10.10 -5.68
N THR A 307 -14.56 9.02 -5.13
CA THR A 307 -13.98 8.38 -3.94
C THR A 307 -12.63 7.72 -4.23
N ASN A 308 -12.50 7.05 -5.39
CA ASN A 308 -11.21 6.59 -5.93
C ASN A 308 -10.32 5.80 -4.94
N VAL A 309 -10.94 4.99 -4.08
CA VAL A 309 -10.27 4.38 -2.92
C VAL A 309 -9.34 3.21 -3.24
N THR A 310 -9.36 2.65 -4.46
CA THR A 310 -8.46 1.55 -4.85
C THR A 310 -7.63 1.93 -6.07
N ALA A 311 -6.44 1.35 -6.23
CA ALA A 311 -5.61 1.58 -7.41
C ALA A 311 -6.33 1.14 -8.70
N GLN A 312 -7.16 0.09 -8.62
CA GLN A 312 -7.94 -0.39 -9.75
C GLN A 312 -9.00 0.61 -10.22
N THR A 313 -9.70 1.29 -9.30
CA THR A 313 -10.73 2.27 -9.68
C THR A 313 -10.09 3.54 -10.22
N ARG A 314 -8.99 4.00 -9.60
CA ARG A 314 -8.18 5.13 -10.11
C ARG A 314 -7.61 4.84 -11.50
N GLY A 315 -7.01 3.67 -11.71
CA GLY A 315 -6.38 3.29 -12.98
C GLY A 315 -7.31 3.34 -14.21
N LYS A 316 -8.64 3.36 -14.03
CA LYS A 316 -9.57 3.58 -15.15
C LYS A 316 -9.58 5.02 -15.64
N ILE A 317 -9.68 5.99 -14.73
CA ILE A 317 -9.65 7.41 -15.11
C ILE A 317 -8.23 7.81 -15.49
N LEU A 318 -7.21 7.36 -14.75
CA LEU A 318 -5.82 7.69 -15.03
C LEU A 318 -5.41 7.32 -16.47
N ARG A 319 -5.80 6.13 -16.95
CA ARG A 319 -5.55 5.74 -18.35
C ARG A 319 -6.20 6.68 -19.37
N LEU A 320 -7.45 7.08 -19.14
CA LEU A 320 -8.11 8.06 -20.02
C LEU A 320 -7.33 9.38 -20.06
N LEU A 321 -6.87 9.88 -18.91
CA LEU A 321 -6.10 11.12 -18.84
C LEU A 321 -4.77 10.99 -19.58
N ARG A 322 -4.08 9.86 -19.40
CA ARG A 322 -2.82 9.54 -20.09
C ARG A 322 -2.99 9.45 -21.62
N ASP A 323 -4.05 8.81 -22.10
CA ASP A 323 -4.34 8.69 -23.55
C ASP A 323 -4.50 10.06 -24.23
N TYR A 324 -4.85 11.11 -23.47
CA TYR A 324 -4.99 12.49 -23.95
C TYR A 324 -3.76 13.36 -23.65
N GLY A 325 -2.68 12.79 -23.10
CA GLY A 325 -1.45 13.53 -22.77
C GLY A 325 -1.61 14.51 -21.61
N ALA A 326 -2.53 14.24 -20.67
CA ALA A 326 -2.70 15.09 -19.49
C ALA A 326 -1.60 14.82 -18.44
N ARG A 327 -1.19 15.89 -17.75
CA ARG A 327 -0.45 15.80 -16.49
C ARG A 327 -1.42 15.48 -15.37
N ILE A 328 -1.09 14.50 -14.54
CA ILE A 328 -1.98 13.97 -13.52
C ILE A 328 -1.43 14.28 -12.14
N HIS A 329 -2.22 15.01 -11.36
CA HIS A 329 -1.98 15.27 -9.95
C HIS A 329 -3.04 14.57 -9.10
N ILE A 330 -2.67 13.61 -8.26
CA ILE A 330 -3.62 12.99 -7.33
C ILE A 330 -3.58 13.71 -5.98
N VAL A 331 -4.74 14.16 -5.52
CA VAL A 331 -4.90 14.72 -4.17
C VAL A 331 -5.60 13.69 -3.30
N TYR A 332 -4.84 13.10 -2.38
CA TYR A 332 -5.34 12.13 -1.43
C TYR A 332 -5.70 12.81 -0.11
N ILE A 333 -6.95 12.66 0.33
CA ILE A 333 -7.40 13.19 1.62
C ILE A 333 -7.73 12.05 2.57
N GLU A 334 -7.06 12.06 3.73
CA GLU A 334 -7.33 11.14 4.82
C GLU A 334 -7.45 11.88 6.14
N VAL A 335 -8.49 11.56 6.90
CA VAL A 335 -8.70 12.05 8.26
C VAL A 335 -8.81 10.86 9.21
N PRO A 336 -8.57 11.05 10.52
CA PRO A 336 -8.73 10.00 11.52
C PRO A 336 -10.12 9.33 11.45
N PRO A 337 -10.24 8.02 11.71
CA PRO A 337 -11.52 7.31 11.63
C PRO A 337 -12.65 7.98 12.42
N LYS A 338 -12.40 8.41 13.66
CA LYS A 338 -13.41 9.10 14.49
C LYS A 338 -13.89 10.41 13.85
N GLN A 339 -12.97 11.19 13.29
CA GLN A 339 -13.31 12.42 12.58
C GLN A 339 -14.11 12.12 11.30
N LEU A 340 -13.69 11.11 10.52
CA LEU A 340 -14.39 10.70 9.31
C LEU A 340 -15.84 10.33 9.59
N ARG A 341 -16.10 9.54 10.64
CA ARG A 341 -17.46 9.13 11.03
C ARG A 341 -18.31 10.33 11.44
N LYS A 342 -17.74 11.24 12.25
CA LYS A 342 -18.42 12.48 12.66
C LYS A 342 -18.76 13.35 11.46
N GLN A 343 -17.82 13.54 10.53
CA GLN A 343 -18.03 14.31 9.31
C GLN A 343 -19.09 13.66 8.41
N ASN A 344 -19.03 12.34 8.21
CA ASN A 344 -19.99 11.61 7.39
C ASN A 344 -21.41 11.66 7.98
N ALA A 345 -21.56 11.53 9.30
CA ALA A 345 -22.85 11.58 9.98
C ALA A 345 -23.51 12.98 9.92
N ALA A 346 -22.72 14.04 9.77
CA ALA A 346 -23.22 15.41 9.66
C ALA A 346 -23.71 15.77 8.24
N ARG A 347 -23.52 14.89 7.24
CA ARG A 347 -23.88 15.15 5.85
C ARG A 347 -25.36 14.85 5.59
N PRO A 348 -26.06 15.65 4.75
CA PRO A 348 -27.42 15.33 4.30
C PRO A 348 -27.52 13.97 3.58
N ASP A 349 -26.46 13.60 2.88
CA ASP A 349 -26.29 12.38 2.09
C ASP A 349 -25.29 11.40 2.74
N ALA A 350 -25.41 11.22 4.07
CA ALA A 350 -24.54 10.35 4.85
C ALA A 350 -24.49 8.92 4.28
N VAL A 351 -23.27 8.39 4.09
CA VAL A 351 -23.07 7.01 3.63
C VAL A 351 -23.23 6.06 4.82
N PRO A 352 -23.98 4.94 4.70
CA PRO A 352 -24.13 3.99 5.80
C PRO A 352 -22.79 3.45 6.32
N ASP A 353 -22.67 3.25 7.63
CA ASP A 353 -21.41 2.80 8.26
C ASP A 353 -20.87 1.50 7.67
N ALA A 354 -21.74 0.54 7.36
CA ALA A 354 -21.34 -0.73 6.73
C ALA A 354 -20.69 -0.54 5.35
N VAL A 355 -21.10 0.48 4.59
CA VAL A 355 -20.49 0.82 3.29
C VAL A 355 -19.14 1.50 3.52
N LEU A 356 -19.07 2.41 4.49
CA LEU A 356 -17.83 3.10 4.81
C LEU A 356 -16.76 2.12 5.34
N ASP A 357 -17.15 1.15 6.19
CA ASP A 357 -16.28 0.04 6.64
C ASP A 357 -15.74 -0.78 5.47
N LYS A 358 -16.60 -1.07 4.48
CA LYS A 358 -16.20 -1.82 3.28
C LYS A 358 -15.22 -1.04 2.41
N LEU A 359 -15.40 0.27 2.29
CA LEU A 359 -14.48 1.14 1.55
C LEU A 359 -13.14 1.27 2.29
N GLU A 360 -13.18 1.44 3.60
CA GLU A 360 -12.01 1.53 4.46
C GLU A 360 -11.13 0.29 4.38
N ARG A 361 -11.73 -0.92 4.43
CA ARG A 361 -10.99 -2.19 4.27
C ARG A 361 -10.33 -2.37 2.90
N LYS A 362 -10.75 -1.59 1.90
CA LYS A 362 -10.22 -1.63 0.53
C LYS A 362 -9.35 -0.42 0.21
N LEU A 363 -9.16 0.49 1.16
CA LEU A 363 -8.44 1.73 0.95
C LEU A 363 -6.97 1.44 0.62
N GLU A 364 -6.58 1.80 -0.59
CA GLU A 364 -5.22 1.78 -1.08
C GLU A 364 -4.85 3.23 -1.38
N PRO A 365 -4.09 3.93 -0.51
CA PRO A 365 -3.60 5.28 -0.82
C PRO A 365 -2.85 5.30 -2.15
N PRO A 366 -2.94 6.38 -2.94
CA PRO A 366 -2.23 6.46 -4.20
C PRO A 366 -0.72 6.44 -3.96
N ARG A 367 0.02 5.83 -4.88
CA ARG A 367 1.49 5.81 -4.89
C ARG A 367 2.02 6.43 -6.18
N LEU A 368 3.29 6.85 -6.17
CA LEU A 368 3.98 7.46 -7.32
C LEU A 368 4.04 6.56 -8.56
N LEU A 369 3.63 5.30 -8.43
CA LEU A 369 3.39 4.37 -9.52
C LEU A 369 2.21 4.77 -10.43
N GLU A 370 1.32 5.64 -9.95
CA GLU A 370 0.02 5.88 -10.58
C GLU A 370 -0.07 7.21 -11.36
N CYS A 371 0.74 8.20 -11.00
CA CYS A 371 0.61 9.57 -11.53
C CYS A 371 1.91 10.36 -11.44
N HIS A 372 1.88 11.58 -11.99
CA HIS A 372 3.03 12.48 -11.98
C HIS A 372 3.29 13.01 -10.59
N GLU A 373 2.24 13.50 -9.92
CA GLU A 373 2.37 14.13 -8.61
C GLU A 373 1.30 13.61 -7.64
N ILE A 374 1.64 13.53 -6.35
CA ILE A 374 0.69 13.23 -5.27
C ILE A 374 0.81 14.27 -4.17
N THR A 375 -0.33 14.80 -3.73
CA THR A 375 -0.44 15.55 -2.47
C THR A 375 -1.23 14.74 -1.46
N TYR A 376 -0.62 14.46 -0.31
CA TYR A 376 -1.28 13.86 0.84
C TYR A 376 -1.79 14.97 1.77
N VAL A 377 -3.11 15.08 1.90
CA VAL A 377 -3.80 15.98 2.83
C VAL A 377 -4.26 15.14 4.02
N LEU A 378 -3.46 15.17 5.07
CA LEU A 378 -3.66 14.35 6.27
C LEU A 378 -4.26 15.19 7.39
N GLY A 379 -5.33 14.71 8.01
CA GLY A 379 -5.89 15.32 9.21
C GLY A 379 -4.99 15.09 10.43
N ASP A 380 -5.02 16.01 11.38
CA ASP A 380 -4.30 15.88 12.65
C ASP A 380 -4.85 14.70 13.47
N ASN A 381 -3.94 13.86 13.98
CA ASN A 381 -4.27 12.70 14.84
C ASN A 381 -4.50 13.10 16.30
#